data_AF-A0A7K2MXM3-F1
#
_entry.id   AF-A0A7K2MXM3-F1
#
_cell.length_a   1.000
_cell.length_b   1.000
_cell.length_c   1.000
_cell.angle_alpha   90.00
_cell.angle_beta   90.00
_cell.angle_gamma   90.00
#
_symmetry.space_group_name_H-M   'P 1'
#
loop_
_entity.id
_entity.type
_entity.pdbx_description
1 polymer ?
#
loop_
_entity_poly.entity_id
_entity_poly.type
_entity_poly.pdbx_seq_one_letter_code
_entity_poly.pdbx_strand_id
1 'polypeptide(L)'
;VGKDAHTLYNQLWDKARVHIVSSDSAAGDLSKQGFALGSGLKHVSTRWDEQLKSLMDACAQISNHMQVTKKTHDGDEGYILRQMSSIATLDAGFDERVGPPGKHNDIYGEQSKEKKED
;
A
#
# COMPACT_ATOMS: atom_id res chain seq x y z
N VAL A 1 3.41 7.82 6.04
CA VAL A 1 2.00 7.59 5.62
C VAL A 1 1.33 6.46 6.41
N GLY A 2 1.68 5.17 6.24
CA GLY A 2 0.99 4.08 6.95
C GLY A 2 1.05 4.17 8.48
N LYS A 3 2.25 4.42 9.04
CA LYS A 3 2.43 4.69 10.47
C LYS A 3 1.63 5.90 10.94
N ASP A 4 1.65 6.98 10.18
CA ASP A 4 0.96 8.22 10.54
C ASP A 4 -0.56 8.04 10.52
N ALA A 5 -1.08 7.27 9.56
CA ALA A 5 -2.50 6.89 9.50
C ALA A 5 -2.91 6.06 10.72
N HIS A 6 -2.08 5.11 11.16
CA HIS A 6 -2.31 4.36 12.40
C HIS A 6 -2.24 5.25 13.65
N THR A 7 -1.29 6.20 13.71
CA THR A 7 -1.23 7.17 14.80
C THR A 7 -2.48 8.04 14.85
N LEU A 8 -2.94 8.54 13.69
CA LEU A 8 -4.15 9.33 13.59
C LEU A 8 -5.39 8.53 14.00
N TYR A 9 -5.50 7.27 13.56
CA TYR A 9 -6.57 6.36 13.99
C TYR A 9 -6.68 6.28 15.52
N ASN A 10 -5.56 6.07 16.22
CA ASN A 10 -5.56 6.00 17.68
C ASN A 10 -5.95 7.34 18.31
N GLN A 11 -5.45 8.46 17.79
CA GLN A 11 -5.82 9.78 18.29
C GLN A 11 -7.32 10.08 18.11
N LEU A 12 -7.89 9.70 16.97
CA LEU A 12 -9.32 9.84 16.69
C LEU A 12 -10.16 8.97 17.65
N TRP A 13 -9.72 7.75 17.91
CA TRP A 13 -10.38 6.87 18.88
C TRP A 13 -10.36 7.46 20.29
N ASP A 14 -9.19 7.90 20.76
CA ASP A 14 -9.00 8.30 22.15
C ASP A 14 -9.52 9.71 22.44
N LYS A 15 -9.50 10.63 21.46
CA LYS A 15 -9.76 12.06 21.68
C LYS A 15 -11.01 12.58 20.99
N ALA A 16 -11.33 12.11 19.80
CA ALA A 16 -12.47 12.65 19.04
C ALA A 16 -13.81 11.99 19.43
N ARG A 17 -13.77 10.74 19.91
CA ARG A 17 -14.97 9.97 20.28
C ARG A 17 -15.57 10.38 21.63
N VAL A 18 -14.76 10.86 22.57
CA VAL A 18 -15.17 11.14 23.96
C VAL A 18 -16.25 12.23 24.08
N HIS A 19 -16.35 13.11 23.07
CA HIS A 19 -17.32 14.20 23.05
C HIS A 19 -18.75 13.76 22.70
N ILE A 20 -18.95 12.54 22.16
CA ILE A 20 -20.27 12.06 21.75
C ILE A 20 -21.19 11.88 22.96
N VAL A 21 -20.70 11.25 24.03
CA VAL A 21 -21.51 10.97 25.23
C VAL A 21 -21.98 12.26 25.91
N SER A 22 -21.09 13.25 26.04
CA SER A 22 -21.43 14.53 26.64
C SER A 22 -22.37 15.36 25.75
N SER A 23 -22.17 15.34 24.43
CA SER A 23 -23.06 16.02 23.48
C SER A 23 -24.46 15.40 23.45
N ASP A 24 -24.55 14.08 23.52
CA ASP A 24 -25.82 13.36 23.58
C ASP A 24 -26.58 13.63 24.88
N SER A 25 -25.89 13.66 26.02
CA SER A 25 -26.50 14.03 27.30
C SER A 25 -27.03 15.45 27.27
N ALA A 26 -26.22 16.41 26.81
CA ALA A 26 -26.61 17.82 26.70
C ALA A 26 -27.81 17.99 25.76
N ALA A 27 -27.84 17.28 24.62
CA ALA A 27 -28.96 17.29 23.69
C ALA A 27 -30.25 16.76 24.35
N GLY A 28 -30.15 15.68 25.13
CA GLY A 28 -31.27 15.13 25.89
C GLY A 28 -31.80 16.11 26.93
N ASP A 29 -30.92 16.76 27.69
CA ASP A 29 -31.32 17.68 28.75
C ASP A 29 -31.90 18.99 28.19
N LEU A 30 -31.38 19.50 27.08
CA LEU A 30 -31.97 20.63 26.34
C LEU A 30 -33.37 20.27 25.81
N SER A 31 -33.54 19.06 25.29
CA SER A 31 -34.84 18.59 24.80
C SER A 31 -35.87 18.47 25.92
N LYS A 32 -35.48 17.92 27.09
CA LYS A 32 -36.34 17.83 28.29
C LYS A 32 -36.76 19.20 28.81
N GLN A 33 -35.90 20.20 28.68
CA GLN A 33 -36.18 21.59 29.05
C GLN A 33 -37.06 22.33 28.01
N GLY A 34 -37.46 21.66 26.92
CA GLY A 34 -38.32 22.23 25.88
C GLY A 34 -37.58 23.04 24.82
N PHE A 35 -36.25 23.04 24.82
CA PHE A 35 -35.47 23.74 23.79
C PHE A 35 -35.39 22.92 22.50
N ALA A 36 -35.85 23.52 21.40
CA ALA A 36 -35.74 22.95 20.06
C ALA A 36 -34.28 22.67 19.64
N LEU A 37 -33.31 23.36 20.24
CA LEU A 37 -31.87 23.14 20.01
C LEU A 37 -31.42 21.71 20.38
N GLY A 38 -32.13 21.03 21.29
CA GLY A 38 -31.79 19.67 21.70
C GLY A 38 -31.81 18.66 20.55
N SER A 39 -32.81 18.71 19.65
CA SER A 39 -32.87 17.83 18.49
C SER A 39 -31.79 18.14 17.46
N GLY A 40 -31.49 19.43 17.25
CA GLY A 40 -30.41 19.89 16.38
C GLY A 40 -29.03 19.42 16.87
N LEU A 41 -28.75 19.56 18.17
CA LEU A 41 -27.50 19.09 18.77
C LEU A 41 -27.37 17.57 18.67
N LYS A 42 -28.47 16.83 18.88
CA LYS A 42 -28.48 15.37 18.71
C LYS A 42 -28.12 14.98 17.28
N HIS A 43 -28.70 15.66 16.28
CA HIS A 43 -28.40 15.40 14.87
C HIS A 43 -26.92 15.62 14.55
N VAL A 44 -26.33 16.73 15.03
CA VAL A 44 -24.90 17.01 14.84
C VAL A 44 -24.02 15.95 15.52
N SER A 45 -24.36 15.53 16.74
CA SER A 45 -23.66 14.46 17.46
C SER A 45 -23.65 13.15 16.67
N THR A 46 -24.80 12.74 16.12
CA THR A 46 -24.91 11.55 15.26
C THR A 46 -24.07 11.69 13.99
N ARG A 47 -24.17 12.83 13.31
CA ARG A 47 -23.41 13.08 12.07
C ARG A 47 -21.90 13.07 12.32
N TRP A 48 -21.47 13.61 13.45
CA TRP A 48 -20.07 13.58 13.87
C TRP A 48 -19.56 12.14 14.06
N ASP A 49 -20.32 11.29 14.77
CA ASP A 49 -19.96 9.89 15.00
C ASP A 49 -19.82 9.10 13.67
N GLU A 50 -20.73 9.31 12.72
CA GLU A 50 -20.66 8.70 11.39
C GLU A 50 -19.41 9.11 10.61
N GLN A 51 -19.08 10.41 10.61
CA GLN A 51 -17.90 10.91 9.90
C GLN A 51 -16.61 10.49 10.57
N LEU A 52 -16.59 10.46 11.90
CA LEU A 52 -15.45 9.96 12.66
C LEU A 52 -15.17 8.50 12.32
N LYS A 53 -16.19 7.64 12.32
CA LYS A 53 -16.06 6.23 11.92
C LYS A 53 -15.53 6.08 10.50
N SER A 54 -16.09 6.81 9.54
CA SER A 54 -15.63 6.75 8.15
C SER A 54 -14.16 7.15 8.00
N LEU A 55 -13.72 8.20 8.71
CA LEU A 55 -12.31 8.62 8.69
C LEU A 55 -11.39 7.60 9.37
N MET A 56 -11.83 7.01 10.47
CA MET A 56 -11.11 5.95 11.16
C MET A 56 -10.94 4.71 10.26
N ASP A 57 -12.00 4.27 9.59
CA ASP A 57 -11.95 3.15 8.66
C ASP A 57 -10.97 3.42 7.51
N ALA A 58 -10.98 4.63 6.94
CA ALA A 58 -10.01 5.03 5.92
C ALA A 58 -8.56 5.00 6.45
N CYS A 59 -8.31 5.48 7.67
CA CYS A 59 -6.98 5.42 8.28
C CYS A 59 -6.51 3.98 8.50
N ALA A 60 -7.41 3.11 8.95
CA ALA A 60 -7.12 1.68 9.12
C ALA A 60 -6.80 1.02 7.77
N GLN A 61 -7.59 1.29 6.73
CA GLN A 61 -7.36 0.78 5.38
C GLN A 61 -6.01 1.24 4.81
N ILE A 62 -5.67 2.53 4.93
CA ILE A 62 -4.38 3.06 4.46
C ILE A 62 -3.23 2.40 5.22
N SER A 63 -3.32 2.29 6.55
CA SER A 63 -2.29 1.65 7.36
C SER A 63 -2.06 0.21 6.93
N ASN A 64 -3.15 -0.57 6.81
CA ASN A 64 -3.10 -1.98 6.43
C ASN A 64 -2.55 -2.14 5.01
N HIS A 65 -3.02 -1.35 4.06
CA HIS A 65 -2.54 -1.38 2.67
C HIS A 65 -1.03 -1.11 2.61
N MET A 66 -0.53 -0.07 3.27
CA MET A 66 0.89 0.27 3.26
C MET A 66 1.76 -0.82 3.91
N GLN A 67 1.26 -1.49 4.96
CA GLN A 67 1.96 -2.63 5.57
C GLN A 67 2.04 -3.82 4.60
N VAL A 68 0.95 -4.12 3.89
CA VAL A 68 0.92 -5.19 2.89
C VAL A 68 1.87 -4.87 1.73
N THR A 69 1.77 -3.68 1.13
CA THR A 69 2.65 -3.28 0.01
C THR A 69 4.12 -3.35 0.39
N LYS A 70 4.48 -2.87 1.59
CA LYS A 70 5.87 -2.96 2.08
C LYS A 70 6.33 -4.41 2.17
N LYS A 71 5.53 -5.27 2.80
CA LYS A 71 5.86 -6.69 2.96
C LYS A 71 6.01 -7.40 1.60
N THR A 72 5.14 -7.08 0.64
CA THR A 72 5.22 -7.66 -0.71
C THR A 72 6.51 -7.25 -1.41
N HIS A 73 6.83 -5.95 -1.43
CA HIS A 73 8.07 -5.46 -2.04
C HIS A 73 9.32 -6.03 -1.38
N ASP A 74 9.37 -6.10 -0.05
CA ASP A 74 10.51 -6.70 0.67
C ASP A 74 10.72 -8.18 0.25
N GLY A 75 9.62 -8.92 0.01
CA GLY A 75 9.66 -10.29 -0.49
C GLY A 75 10.13 -10.39 -1.94
N ASP A 76 9.61 -9.53 -2.81
CA ASP A 76 9.96 -9.48 -4.23
C ASP A 76 11.43 -9.08 -4.43
N GLU A 77 11.94 -8.10 -3.67
CA GLU A 77 13.35 -7.73 -3.66
C GLU A 77 14.24 -8.92 -3.25
N GLY A 78 13.85 -9.66 -2.21
CA GLY A 78 14.56 -10.88 -1.82
C GLY A 78 14.57 -11.96 -2.90
N TYR A 79 13.45 -12.15 -3.60
CA TYR A 79 13.35 -13.08 -4.72
C TYR A 79 14.25 -12.64 -5.89
N ILE A 80 14.18 -11.37 -6.29
CA ILE A 80 14.99 -10.80 -7.38
C ILE A 80 16.48 -10.91 -7.05
N LEU A 81 16.89 -10.52 -5.84
CA LEU A 81 18.28 -10.61 -5.39
C LEU A 81 18.81 -12.04 -5.47
N ARG A 82 18.02 -13.02 -5.03
CA ARG A 82 18.39 -14.44 -5.10
C ARG A 82 18.53 -14.91 -6.55
N GLN A 83 17.60 -14.53 -7.42
CA GLN A 83 17.66 -14.91 -8.84
C GLN A 83 18.86 -14.26 -9.55
N MET A 84 19.11 -12.98 -9.31
CA MET A 84 20.27 -12.27 -9.87
C MET A 84 21.59 -12.85 -9.37
N SER A 85 21.69 -13.18 -8.09
CA SER A 85 22.88 -13.82 -7.50
C SER A 85 23.12 -15.21 -8.07
N SER A 86 22.05 -16.00 -8.29
CA SER A 86 22.13 -17.29 -8.96
C SER A 86 22.64 -17.15 -10.39
N ILE A 87 22.13 -16.18 -11.17
CA ILE A 87 22.61 -15.92 -12.53
C ILE A 87 24.08 -15.53 -12.53
N ALA A 88 24.50 -14.62 -11.63
CA ALA A 88 25.90 -14.23 -11.51
C ALA A 88 26.81 -15.41 -11.15
N THR A 89 26.34 -16.33 -10.30
CA THR A 89 27.07 -17.55 -9.94
C THR A 89 27.18 -18.51 -11.14
N LEU A 90 26.09 -18.66 -11.90
CA LEU A 90 26.07 -19.46 -13.13
C LEU A 90 27.02 -18.86 -14.18
N ASP A 91 26.99 -17.55 -14.40
CA ASP A 91 27.85 -16.84 -15.35
C ASP A 91 29.34 -17.04 -15.00
N ALA A 92 29.70 -16.86 -13.73
CA ALA A 92 31.06 -17.13 -13.25
C ALA A 92 31.48 -18.60 -13.46
N GLY A 93 30.58 -19.55 -13.23
CA GLY A 93 30.84 -20.98 -13.48
C GLY A 93 30.94 -21.32 -14.98
N PHE A 94 30.27 -20.58 -15.85
CA PHE A 94 30.41 -20.72 -17.31
C PHE A 94 31.66 -20.03 -17.85
N ASP A 95 32.23 -19.04 -17.16
CA ASP A 95 33.47 -18.36 -17.55
C ASP A 95 34.74 -19.17 -17.23
N GLU A 96 34.64 -20.24 -16.41
CA GLU A 96 35.68 -21.27 -16.26
C GLU A 96 35.85 -22.17 -17.51
N ARG A 97 35.68 -21.61 -18.71
CA ARG A 97 35.87 -22.36 -19.97
C ARG A 97 37.30 -22.86 -20.06
N VAL A 98 37.44 -24.18 -19.96
CA VAL A 98 38.58 -24.93 -20.46
C VAL A 98 38.49 -25.07 -21.99
N GLY A 99 38.58 -23.97 -22.75
CA GLY A 99 38.67 -24.02 -24.22
C GLY A 99 38.16 -22.79 -24.98
N PRO A 100 38.54 -22.64 -26.27
CA PRO A 100 38.13 -21.52 -27.12
C PRO A 100 36.62 -21.55 -27.42
N PRO A 101 36.00 -20.39 -27.74
CA PRO A 101 34.57 -20.30 -28.08
C PRO A 101 34.18 -21.29 -29.19
N GLY A 102 33.02 -21.93 -29.05
CA GLY A 102 32.46 -22.83 -30.08
C GLY A 102 32.25 -22.08 -31.41
N LYS A 103 32.43 -22.79 -32.53
CA LYS A 103 32.22 -22.23 -33.88
C LYS A 103 30.75 -21.80 -34.05
N HIS A 104 30.53 -20.74 -34.83
CA HIS A 104 29.19 -20.24 -35.15
C HIS A 104 28.36 -21.36 -35.80
N ASN A 105 27.09 -21.50 -35.41
CA ASN A 105 26.20 -22.47 -36.01
C ASN A 105 25.66 -21.90 -37.34
N ASP A 106 25.99 -22.57 -38.45
CA ASP A 106 25.65 -22.13 -39.81
C ASP A 106 24.15 -22.25 -40.12
N ILE A 107 23.37 -22.92 -39.26
CA ILE A 107 21.92 -23.13 -39.47
C ILE A 107 21.11 -21.84 -39.21
N TYR A 108 21.61 -20.91 -38.40
CA TYR A 108 20.81 -19.76 -37.90
C TYR A 108 21.32 -18.39 -38.34
N GLY A 109 22.22 -18.29 -39.31
CA GLY A 109 22.72 -16.97 -39.72
C GLY A 109 23.41 -16.95 -41.06
N GLU A 110 22.63 -16.88 -42.14
CA GLU A 110 23.01 -16.14 -43.36
C GLU A 110 21.75 -15.94 -44.22
N GLN A 111 21.10 -14.78 -44.07
CA GLN A 111 20.34 -14.24 -45.20
C GLN A 111 21.37 -13.64 -46.15
N SER A 112 21.57 -14.33 -47.27
CA SER A 112 22.47 -13.98 -48.36
C SER A 112 22.26 -12.52 -48.78
N LYS A 113 23.33 -11.73 -48.73
CA LYS A 113 23.35 -10.41 -49.36
C LYS A 113 23.27 -10.60 -50.87
N GLU A 114 22.17 -10.15 -51.47
CA GLU A 114 22.04 -9.97 -52.92
C GLU A 114 23.21 -9.13 -53.45
N LYS A 115 23.98 -9.72 -54.37
CA LYS A 115 24.98 -9.00 -55.16
C LYS A 115 24.24 -8.13 -56.18
N LYS A 116 24.45 -6.81 -56.11
CA LYS A 116 24.28 -5.92 -57.27
C LYS A 116 25.52 -6.07 -58.16
N GLU A 117 25.32 -6.42 -59.41
CA GLU A 117 26.31 -6.31 -60.49
C GLU A 117 25.84 -5.21 -61.45
N ASP A 118 26.80 -4.39 -61.88
CA ASP A 118 26.69 -3.26 -62.82
C ASP A 118 26.39 -3.71 -64.26
#